data_AF-A0A7S3KBU1-F1
#
_entry.id   AF-A0A7S3KBU1-F1
#
_cell.length_a   1.000
_cell.length_b   1.000
_cell.length_c   1.000
_cell.angle_alpha   90.00
_cell.angle_beta   90.00
_cell.angle_gamma   90.00
#
_symmetry.space_group_name_H-M   'P 1'
#
loop_
_entity.id
_entity.type
_entity.pdbx_description
1 polymer ?
#
loop_
_entity_poly.entity_id
_entity_poly.type
_entity_poly.pdbx_seq_one_letter_code
_entity_poly.pdbx_strand_id
1 'polypeptide(L)'
;ITKWGAVSLVLYLLEKMLNLYHVPYASIDCHRLVALAEEELTRPNHEELLQCCINRSQVEEAINNPVKKFKGPSGPDLAAICVQKNWRRFKAYTAFTLLKYSMSKATIIQRRWRLYQLMKNTKAKIKQFNEESISEWKIMMK
;
A
#
# COMPACT_ATOMS: atom_id res chain seq x y z
N ILE A 1 -29.04 -12.80 -18.83
CA ILE A 1 -28.50 -14.09 -18.34
C ILE A 1 -29.70 -14.93 -17.90
N THR A 2 -29.75 -16.24 -18.14
CA THR A 2 -30.86 -17.05 -17.60
C THR A 2 -30.84 -16.92 -16.08
N LYS A 3 -31.99 -16.80 -15.41
CA LYS A 3 -32.05 -16.61 -13.94
C LYS A 3 -31.17 -17.61 -13.16
N TRP A 4 -31.04 -18.82 -13.68
CA TRP A 4 -30.15 -19.87 -13.17
C TRP A 4 -28.64 -19.58 -13.29
N GLY A 5 -28.22 -18.85 -14.32
CA GLY A 5 -26.83 -18.43 -14.49
C GLY A 5 -26.35 -17.51 -13.36
N ALA A 6 -27.17 -16.53 -12.98
CA ALA A 6 -26.86 -15.63 -11.86
C ALA A 6 -26.76 -16.40 -10.53
N VAL A 7 -27.73 -17.27 -10.25
CA VAL A 7 -27.73 -18.15 -9.06
C VAL A 7 -26.49 -19.04 -9.02
N SER A 8 -26.12 -19.65 -10.16
CA SER A 8 -24.92 -20.51 -10.23
C SER A 8 -23.62 -19.75 -9.96
N LEU A 9 -23.55 -18.48 -10.38
CA LEU A 9 -22.39 -17.62 -10.13
C LEU A 9 -22.26 -17.29 -8.63
N VAL A 10 -23.37 -16.89 -7.98
CA VAL A 10 -23.37 -16.60 -6.55
C VAL A 10 -23.00 -17.84 -5.74
N LEU A 11 -23.54 -18.99 -6.10
CA LEU A 11 -23.23 -20.27 -5.45
C LEU A 11 -21.75 -20.65 -5.61
N TYR A 12 -21.19 -20.49 -6.81
CA TYR A 12 -19.76 -20.70 -7.05
C TYR A 12 -18.87 -19.74 -6.24
N LEU A 13 -19.26 -18.46 -6.13
CA LEU A 13 -18.53 -17.47 -5.33
C LEU A 13 -18.59 -17.80 -3.83
N LEU A 14 -19.74 -18.27 -3.35
CA LEU A 14 -19.94 -18.69 -1.97
C LEU A 14 -19.13 -19.95 -1.65
N GLU A 15 -19.18 -20.97 -2.50
CA GLU A 15 -18.37 -22.18 -2.36
C GLU A 15 -16.87 -21.86 -2.37
N LYS A 16 -16.42 -21.02 -3.32
CA LYS A 16 -15.02 -20.58 -3.38
C LYS A 16 -14.58 -19.88 -2.10
N MET A 17 -15.45 -19.07 -1.51
CA MET A 17 -15.17 -18.38 -0.25
C MET A 17 -15.05 -19.39 0.91
N LEU A 18 -16.02 -20.28 1.06
CA LEU A 18 -16.02 -21.30 2.13
C LEU A 18 -14.78 -22.21 2.03
N ASN A 19 -14.40 -22.60 0.82
CA ASN A 19 -13.20 -23.40 0.57
C ASN A 19 -11.90 -22.65 0.89
N LEU A 20 -11.84 -21.35 0.61
CA LEU A 20 -10.68 -20.52 0.91
C LEU A 20 -10.42 -20.44 2.42
N TYR A 21 -11.47 -20.35 3.22
CA TYR A 21 -11.37 -20.28 4.68
C TYR A 21 -11.50 -21.63 5.39
N HIS A 22 -11.62 -22.73 4.63
CA HIS A 22 -11.77 -24.09 5.15
C HIS A 22 -12.92 -24.20 6.17
N VAL A 23 -14.08 -23.64 5.80
CA VAL A 23 -15.28 -23.71 6.63
C VAL A 23 -15.80 -25.16 6.60
N PRO A 24 -15.92 -25.85 7.75
CA PRO A 24 -16.26 -27.28 7.77
C PRO A 24 -17.72 -27.54 7.41
N TYR A 25 -18.62 -26.61 7.74
CA TYR A 25 -20.04 -26.72 7.48
C TYR A 25 -20.68 -25.32 7.40
N ALA A 26 -21.48 -25.10 6.36
CA ALA A 26 -22.28 -23.89 6.18
C ALA A 26 -23.68 -24.28 5.71
N SER A 27 -24.70 -23.78 6.41
CA SER A 27 -26.10 -23.90 6.02
C SER A 27 -26.51 -22.62 5.29
N ILE A 28 -27.08 -22.75 4.09
CA ILE A 28 -27.33 -21.63 3.18
C ILE A 28 -28.83 -21.36 3.08
N ASP A 29 -29.23 -20.09 3.20
CA ASP A 29 -30.58 -19.61 2.95
C ASP A 29 -30.78 -19.39 1.45
N CYS A 30 -31.55 -20.29 0.83
CA CYS A 30 -31.83 -20.26 -0.60
C CYS A 30 -32.62 -19.03 -1.02
N HIS A 31 -33.49 -18.48 -0.16
CA HIS A 31 -34.29 -17.29 -0.49
C HIS A 31 -33.40 -16.06 -0.61
N ARG A 32 -32.47 -15.90 0.33
CA ARG A 32 -31.50 -14.79 0.31
C ARG A 32 -30.52 -14.91 -0.84
N LEU A 33 -30.08 -16.12 -1.15
CA LEU A 33 -29.19 -16.37 -2.28
C LEU A 33 -29.85 -16.02 -3.62
N VAL A 34 -31.12 -16.36 -3.80
CA VAL A 34 -31.88 -16.00 -5.01
C VAL A 34 -32.10 -14.49 -5.08
N ALA A 35 -32.45 -13.84 -3.97
CA ALA A 35 -32.58 -12.37 -3.93
C ALA A 35 -31.26 -11.67 -4.33
N LEU A 36 -30.13 -12.15 -3.81
CA LEU A 36 -28.80 -11.64 -4.15
C LEU A 36 -28.44 -11.88 -5.63
N ALA A 37 -28.91 -12.97 -6.22
CA ALA A 37 -28.71 -13.27 -7.63
C ALA A 37 -29.60 -12.43 -8.56
N GLU A 38 -30.77 -11.97 -8.08
CA GLU A 38 -31.65 -11.07 -8.82
C GLU A 38 -31.09 -9.64 -8.89
N GLU A 39 -30.25 -9.24 -7.94
CA GLU A 39 -29.50 -7.97 -7.92
C GLU A 39 -28.29 -7.98 -8.89
N GLU A 40 -28.47 -8.47 -10.13
CA GLU A 40 -27.46 -8.79 -11.18
C GLU A 40 -26.38 -7.71 -11.48
N LEU A 41 -26.46 -6.51 -10.90
CA LEU A 41 -25.64 -5.34 -11.24
C LEU A 41 -24.20 -5.40 -10.72
N THR A 42 -23.90 -6.17 -9.67
CA THR A 42 -22.54 -6.21 -9.10
C THR A 42 -22.13 -7.57 -8.55
N ARG A 43 -20.83 -7.88 -8.62
CA ARG A 43 -20.27 -9.08 -7.96
C ARG A 43 -20.47 -8.94 -6.44
N PRO A 44 -21.13 -9.91 -5.79
CA PRO A 44 -21.47 -9.78 -4.38
C PRO A 44 -20.22 -9.70 -3.51
N ASN A 45 -20.28 -8.83 -2.50
CA ASN A 45 -19.20 -8.63 -1.55
C ASN A 45 -19.14 -9.79 -0.54
N HIS A 46 -18.02 -9.90 0.17
CA HIS A 46 -17.82 -10.97 1.17
C HIS A 46 -18.91 -10.97 2.25
N GLU A 47 -19.35 -9.78 2.67
CA GLU A 47 -20.39 -9.60 3.69
C GLU A 47 -21.78 -10.04 3.19
N GLU A 48 -22.13 -9.72 1.95
CA GLU A 48 -23.41 -10.11 1.33
C GLU A 48 -23.51 -11.63 1.17
N LEU A 49 -22.39 -12.27 0.80
CA LEU A 49 -22.31 -13.72 0.74
C LEU A 49 -22.43 -14.37 2.13
N LEU A 50 -21.90 -13.73 3.19
CA LEU A 50 -22.05 -14.22 4.57
C LEU A 50 -23.47 -14.08 5.10
N GLN A 51 -24.23 -13.08 4.65
CA GLN A 51 -25.64 -12.92 5.01
C GLN A 51 -26.54 -14.04 4.47
N CYS A 52 -26.09 -14.72 3.41
CA CYS A 52 -26.75 -15.90 2.86
C CYS A 52 -26.55 -17.15 3.74
N CYS A 53 -25.61 -17.14 4.69
CA CYS A 53 -25.39 -18.27 5.60
C CYS A 53 -26.34 -18.17 6.82
N ILE A 54 -27.14 -19.22 7.05
CA ILE A 54 -28.02 -19.34 8.21
C ILE A 54 -27.19 -19.43 9.50
N ASN A 55 -26.10 -20.21 9.48
CA ASN A 55 -25.17 -20.34 10.60
C ASN A 55 -24.01 -19.33 10.53
N ARG A 56 -24.33 -18.07 10.21
CA ARG A 56 -23.35 -16.98 10.04
C ARG A 56 -22.28 -16.91 11.13
N SER A 57 -22.66 -17.00 12.41
CA SER A 57 -21.74 -16.90 13.54
C SER A 57 -20.64 -17.97 13.51
N GLN A 58 -20.99 -19.22 13.16
CA GLN A 58 -20.03 -20.32 13.06
C GLN A 58 -19.10 -20.16 11.84
N VAL A 59 -19.65 -19.65 10.74
CA VAL A 59 -18.88 -19.39 9.51
C VAL A 59 -17.90 -18.24 9.75
N GLU A 60 -18.33 -17.16 10.40
CA GLU A 60 -17.46 -16.03 10.78
C GLU A 60 -16.36 -16.46 11.74
N GLU A 61 -16.66 -17.32 12.72
CA GLU A 61 -15.64 -17.85 13.62
C GLU A 61 -14.58 -18.65 12.86
N ALA A 62 -14.99 -19.47 11.88
CA ALA A 62 -14.08 -20.22 11.03
C ALA A 62 -13.19 -19.29 10.17
N ILE A 63 -13.77 -18.24 9.60
CA ILE A 63 -13.07 -17.25 8.75
C ILE A 63 -12.07 -16.42 9.56
N ASN A 64 -12.48 -15.96 10.75
CA ASN A 64 -11.66 -15.10 11.59
C ASN A 64 -10.58 -15.88 12.34
N ASN A 65 -10.61 -17.21 12.34
CA ASN A 65 -9.61 -18.02 13.01
C ASN A 65 -8.27 -18.03 12.26
N PRO A 66 -7.22 -17.37 12.78
CA PRO A 66 -5.92 -17.28 12.11
C PRO A 66 -5.22 -18.65 11.99
N VAL A 67 -5.55 -19.60 12.88
CA VAL A 67 -4.97 -20.95 12.90
C VAL A 67 -5.52 -21.81 11.75
N LYS A 68 -6.76 -21.56 11.31
CA LYS A 68 -7.42 -22.31 10.25
C LYS A 68 -7.25 -21.67 8.85
N LYS A 69 -6.87 -20.39 8.80
CA LYS A 69 -6.73 -19.58 7.59
C LYS A 69 -5.90 -20.21 6.45
N PHE A 70 -4.89 -21.02 6.77
CA PHE A 70 -4.00 -21.66 5.78
C PHE A 70 -4.14 -23.17 5.72
N LYS A 71 -5.21 -23.74 6.30
CA LYS A 71 -5.45 -25.19 6.30
C LYS A 71 -6.31 -25.69 5.12
N GLY A 72 -6.82 -24.77 4.29
CA GLY A 72 -7.58 -25.12 3.08
C GLY A 72 -6.70 -25.71 1.97
N PRO A 73 -7.31 -26.17 0.85
CA PRO A 73 -6.60 -26.80 -0.26
C PRO A 73 -5.49 -25.94 -0.87
N SER A 74 -5.74 -24.63 -1.01
CA SER A 74 -4.73 -23.63 -1.46
C SER A 74 -3.97 -22.98 -0.30
N GLY A 75 -4.06 -23.55 0.90
CA GLY A 75 -3.47 -23.03 2.12
C GLY A 75 -1.95 -22.82 2.06
N PRO A 76 -1.16 -23.81 1.57
CA PRO A 76 0.28 -23.66 1.41
C PRO A 76 0.68 -22.49 0.49
N ASP A 77 -0.02 -22.32 -0.63
CA ASP A 77 0.25 -21.24 -1.58
C ASP A 77 -0.09 -19.87 -0.96
N LEU A 78 -1.25 -19.77 -0.30
CA LEU A 78 -1.67 -18.54 0.38
C LEU A 78 -0.72 -18.19 1.54
N ALA A 79 -0.20 -19.18 2.27
CA ALA A 79 0.80 -18.98 3.30
C ALA A 79 2.12 -18.47 2.70
N ALA A 80 2.60 -19.10 1.62
CA ALA A 80 3.80 -18.67 0.91
C ALA A 80 3.66 -17.23 0.39
N ILE A 81 2.53 -16.89 -0.24
CA ILE A 81 2.23 -15.52 -0.70
C ILE A 81 2.22 -14.55 0.47
N CYS A 82 1.64 -14.91 1.61
CA CYS A 82 1.61 -14.06 2.80
C CYS A 82 3.01 -13.76 3.32
N VAL A 83 3.85 -14.80 3.46
CA VAL A 83 5.25 -14.66 3.89
C VAL A 83 6.03 -13.81 2.88
N GLN A 84 5.92 -14.10 1.58
CA GLN A 84 6.59 -13.36 0.52
C GLN A 84 6.17 -11.89 0.50
N LYS A 85 4.87 -11.59 0.62
CA LYS A 85 4.34 -10.23 0.68
C LYS A 85 4.92 -9.46 1.87
N ASN A 86 4.91 -10.07 3.06
CA ASN A 86 5.45 -9.43 4.26
C ASN A 86 6.96 -9.20 4.16
N TRP A 87 7.69 -10.17 3.61
CA TRP A 87 9.14 -10.03 3.39
C TRP A 87 9.48 -8.92 2.40
N ARG A 88 8.78 -8.85 1.27
CA ARG A 88 8.94 -7.76 0.28
C ARG A 88 8.64 -6.40 0.91
N ARG A 89 7.57 -6.30 1.71
CA ARG A 89 7.23 -5.07 2.46
C ARG A 89 8.35 -4.69 3.43
N PHE A 90 8.85 -5.63 4.22
CA PHE A 90 9.94 -5.38 5.17
C PHE A 90 11.17 -4.82 4.45
N LYS A 91 11.61 -5.46 3.36
CA LYS A 91 12.75 -4.98 2.56
C LYS A 91 12.53 -3.56 2.03
N ALA A 92 11.36 -3.30 1.44
CA ALA A 92 11.04 -1.98 0.91
C ALA A 92 11.00 -0.90 2.00
N TYR A 93 10.41 -1.22 3.15
CA TYR A 93 10.32 -0.29 4.28
C TYR A 93 11.69 0.05 4.87
N THR A 94 12.56 -0.95 5.02
CA THR A 94 13.93 -0.75 5.50
C THR A 94 14.73 0.13 4.54
N ALA A 95 14.65 -0.14 3.23
CA ALA A 95 15.31 0.67 2.21
C ALA A 95 14.79 2.12 2.19
N PHE A 96 13.47 2.30 2.27
CA PHE A 96 12.84 3.62 2.34
C PHE A 96 13.31 4.42 3.57
N THR A 97 13.38 3.77 4.73
CA THR A 97 13.81 4.40 5.98
C THR A 97 15.25 4.91 5.88
N LEU A 98 16.15 4.08 5.35
CA LEU A 98 17.54 4.47 5.10
C LEU A 98 17.63 5.62 4.09
N LEU A 99 16.90 5.53 2.97
CA LEU A 99 16.89 6.57 1.95
C LEU A 99 16.40 7.91 2.52
N LYS A 100 15.31 7.90 3.29
CA LYS A 100 14.77 9.09 3.95
C LYS A 100 15.80 9.75 4.86
N TYR A 101 16.54 8.95 5.65
CA TYR A 101 17.63 9.46 6.49
C TYR A 101 18.74 10.09 5.65
N SER A 102 19.22 9.37 4.63
CA SER A 102 20.29 9.84 3.74
C SER A 102 19.91 11.11 2.99
N MET A 103 18.68 11.21 2.48
CA MET A 103 18.18 12.42 1.82
C MET A 103 18.17 13.63 2.75
N SER A 104 17.77 13.43 4.02
CA SER A 104 17.81 14.50 5.02
C SER A 104 19.25 15.00 5.24
N LYS A 105 20.21 14.09 5.39
CA LYS A 105 21.63 14.46 5.55
C LYS A 105 22.20 15.12 4.30
N ALA A 106 21.92 14.58 3.12
CA ALA A 106 22.34 15.15 1.85
C ALA A 106 21.82 16.58 1.67
N THR A 107 20.57 16.83 2.04
CA THR A 107 19.96 18.19 1.99
C THR A 107 20.72 19.17 2.88
N ILE A 108 21.10 18.76 4.09
CA ILE A 108 21.89 19.60 5.01
C ILE A 108 23.26 19.92 4.42
N ILE A 109 23.96 18.91 3.89
CA ILE A 109 25.29 19.07 3.28
C ILE A 109 25.20 20.01 2.07
N GLN A 110 24.26 19.77 1.16
CA GLN A 110 24.05 20.60 -0.03
C GLN A 110 23.76 22.05 0.33
N ARG A 111 22.91 22.32 1.33
CA ARG A 111 22.61 23.68 1.79
C ARG A 111 23.87 24.38 2.32
N ARG A 112 24.63 23.71 3.18
CA ARG A 112 25.89 24.26 3.74
C ARG A 112 26.91 24.54 2.66
N TRP A 113 27.08 23.61 1.72
CA TRP A 113 28.00 23.79 0.59
C TRP A 113 27.62 24.97 -0.29
N ARG A 114 26.33 25.09 -0.66
CA ARG A 114 25.84 26.23 -1.45
C ARG A 114 26.07 27.57 -0.73
N LEU A 115 25.82 27.62 0.58
CA LEU A 115 26.11 28.82 1.38
C LEU A 115 27.61 29.17 1.40
N TYR A 116 28.47 28.16 1.58
CA TYR A 116 29.92 28.35 1.52
C TYR A 116 30.36 28.91 0.16
N GLN A 117 29.86 28.33 -0.94
CA GLN A 117 30.15 28.81 -2.29
C GLN A 117 29.68 30.25 -2.51
N LEU A 118 28.46 30.58 -2.05
CA LEU A 118 27.93 31.93 -2.12
C LEU A 118 28.83 32.92 -1.36
N MET A 119 29.18 32.61 -0.12
CA MET A 119 30.04 33.45 0.71
C MET A 119 31.43 33.64 0.09
N LYS A 120 32.02 32.57 -0.45
CA LYS A 120 33.31 32.62 -1.16
C LYS A 120 33.23 33.56 -2.37
N ASN A 121 32.19 33.44 -3.18
CA ASN A 121 31.98 34.27 -4.37
C ASN A 121 31.71 35.74 -4.00
N THR A 122 30.89 35.98 -2.97
CA THR A 122 30.62 37.34 -2.48
C THR A 122 31.89 38.01 -1.96
N LYS A 123 32.73 37.29 -1.19
CA LYS A 123 34.03 37.82 -0.75
C LYS A 123 34.94 38.19 -1.92
N ALA A 124 35.00 37.34 -2.94
CA ALA A 124 35.79 37.62 -4.15
C ALA A 124 35.29 38.88 -4.87
N LYS A 125 33.96 39.03 -5.03
CA LYS A 125 33.35 40.22 -5.63
C LYS A 125 33.58 41.50 -4.83
N ILE A 126 33.44 41.46 -3.50
CA ILE A 126 33.71 42.61 -2.63
C ILE A 126 35.17 43.05 -2.78
N LYS A 127 36.11 42.09 -2.84
CA LYS A 127 37.53 42.39 -3.05
C LYS A 127 37.77 43.11 -4.38
N GLN A 128 37.21 42.59 -5.47
CA GLN A 128 37.29 43.22 -6.79
C GLN A 128 36.70 44.64 -6.78
N PHE A 129 35.50 44.81 -6.24
CA PHE A 129 34.83 46.11 -6.16
C PHE A 129 35.65 47.14 -5.35
N ASN A 130 36.30 46.70 -4.27
CA ASN A 130 37.13 47.55 -3.45
C ASN A 130 38.44 47.95 -4.18
N GLU A 131 39.06 47.01 -4.91
CA GLU A 131 40.23 47.28 -5.76
C GLU A 131 39.89 48.28 -6.88
N GLU A 132 38.74 48.11 -7.53
CA GLU A 132 38.19 49.04 -8.54
C GLU A 132 37.96 50.43 -7.94
N SER A 133 37.24 50.53 -6.82
CA SER A 133 36.95 51.80 -6.13
C SER A 133 38.23 52.55 -5.73
N ILE A 134 39.24 51.84 -5.22
CA ILE A 134 40.54 52.43 -4.89
C ILE A 134 41.26 52.95 -6.14
N SER A 135 41.15 52.23 -7.26
CA SER A 135 41.77 52.64 -8.52
C SER A 135 41.13 53.91 -9.09
N GLU A 136 39.80 54.00 -9.06
CA GLU A 136 39.05 55.18 -9.48
C GLU A 136 39.38 56.39 -8.60
N TRP A 137 39.43 56.20 -7.28
CA TRP A 137 39.80 57.25 -6.34
C TRP A 137 41.22 57.79 -6.58
N LYS A 138 42.18 56.91 -6.89
CA LYS A 138 43.55 57.32 -7.25
C LYS A 138 43.62 58.11 -8.56
N ILE A 139 42.76 57.79 -9.54
CA ILE A 139 42.65 58.56 -10.78
C ILE A 139 42.07 59.95 -10.48
N MET A 140 41.03 60.04 -9.63
CA MET A 140 40.37 61.29 -9.24
C MET A 140 41.25 62.26 -8.44
N MET A 141 42.25 61.75 -7.71
CA MET A 141 43.19 62.56 -6.90
C MET A 141 44.45 63.00 -7.65
N LYS A 142 44.62 62.59 -8.91
CA LYS A 142 45.69 63.05 -9.80
C LYS A 142 45.22 64.23 -10.64
#